data_AF-A0A2V8BZR7-F1
#
_entry.id   AF-A0A2V8BZR7-F1
#
_cell.length_a   1.000
_cell.length_b   1.000
_cell.length_c   1.000
_cell.angle_alpha   90.00
_cell.angle_beta   90.00
_cell.angle_gamma   90.00
#
_symmetry.space_group_name_H-M   'P 1'
#
loop_
_entity.id
_entity.type
_entity.pdbx_description
1 polymer ?
#
loop_
_entity_poly.entity_id
_entity_poly.type
_entity_poly.pdbx_seq_one_letter_code
_entity_poly.pdbx_strand_id
1 'polypeptide(L)'
;RWSTFLTMVGAPYRAVYAQGALLGDIPLLDSPLSVNTRPMGERVAATLGGGPAVLLKSHGAVVVGSDVVECFALAAYLEENAYRQYMAKQIGDPYVFSEAEQQAFRERLWTPNLFRKTWDHYRSRLKT
;
A
#
# COMPACT_ATOMS: atom_id res chain seq x y z
N ARG A 1 8.85 3.14 -0.53
CA ARG A 1 10.20 2.89 0.04
C ARG A 1 10.22 1.64 0.90
N TRP A 2 9.37 1.53 1.92
CA TRP A 2 9.36 0.41 2.86
C TRP A 2 8.75 -0.85 2.25
N SER A 3 7.72 -0.68 1.41
CA SER A 3 7.11 -1.76 0.64
C SER A 3 8.13 -2.52 -0.22
N THR A 4 9.13 -1.82 -0.75
CA THR A 4 10.23 -2.40 -1.52
C THR A 4 11.04 -3.40 -0.70
N PHE A 5 11.29 -3.14 0.59
CA PHE A 5 12.05 -4.05 1.44
C PHE A 5 11.34 -5.38 1.65
N LEU A 6 10.00 -5.36 1.72
CA LEU A 6 9.22 -6.60 1.80
C LEU A 6 9.42 -7.45 0.56
N THR A 7 9.33 -6.85 -0.63
CA THR A 7 9.43 -7.61 -1.89
C THR A 7 10.85 -8.09 -2.19
N MET A 8 11.88 -7.39 -1.70
CA MET A 8 13.29 -7.81 -1.82
C MET A 8 13.57 -9.14 -1.12
N VAL A 9 12.87 -9.43 -0.02
CA VAL A 9 13.05 -10.66 0.78
C VAL A 9 11.92 -11.67 0.57
N GLY A 10 11.01 -11.41 -0.38
CA GLY A 10 9.83 -12.25 -0.60
C GLY A 10 8.82 -12.24 0.54
N ALA A 11 8.87 -11.25 1.43
CA ALA A 11 7.89 -11.10 2.50
C ALA A 11 6.56 -10.56 1.95
N PRO A 12 5.41 -11.17 2.30
CA PRO A 12 4.11 -10.63 1.92
C PRO A 12 3.81 -9.34 2.68
N TYR A 13 3.01 -8.46 2.08
CA TYR A 13 2.38 -7.35 2.81
C TYR A 13 1.35 -7.89 3.80
N ARG A 14 1.40 -7.44 5.05
CA ARG A 14 0.50 -7.85 6.13
C ARG A 14 -0.12 -6.61 6.77
N ALA A 15 -1.44 -6.61 6.94
CA ALA A 15 -2.14 -5.50 7.58
C ALA A 15 -1.86 -5.47 9.10
N VAL A 16 -1.04 -4.51 9.51
CA VAL A 16 -0.62 -4.29 10.92
C VAL A 16 -0.96 -2.87 11.39
N TYR A 17 -1.61 -2.11 10.52
CA TYR A 17 -2.02 -0.72 10.70
C TYR A 17 -3.41 -0.53 10.07
N ALA A 18 -4.35 0.07 10.80
CA ALA A 18 -5.77 0.04 10.44
C ALA A 18 -6.04 0.64 9.04
N GLN A 19 -5.44 1.79 8.74
CA GLN A 19 -5.51 2.39 7.41
C GLN A 19 -4.74 1.59 6.36
N GLY A 20 -3.71 0.83 6.76
CA GLY A 20 -3.00 -0.11 5.90
C GLY A 20 -3.86 -1.31 5.46
N ALA A 21 -4.90 -1.67 6.23
CA ALA A 21 -5.84 -2.73 5.88
C ALA A 21 -6.76 -2.36 4.70
N LEU A 22 -6.91 -1.06 4.42
CA LEU A 22 -7.71 -0.56 3.29
C LEU A 22 -7.21 -1.14 1.97
N LEU A 23 -5.90 -1.31 1.81
CA LEU A 23 -5.31 -1.79 0.56
C LEU A 23 -5.69 -3.23 0.21
N GLY A 24 -6.20 -4.01 1.17
CA GLY A 24 -6.53 -5.41 0.94
C GLY A 24 -5.28 -6.29 0.82
N ASP A 25 -5.48 -7.47 0.24
CA ASP A 25 -4.37 -8.29 -0.24
C ASP A 25 -3.79 -7.65 -1.49
N ILE A 26 -2.49 -7.33 -1.44
CA ILE A 26 -1.80 -6.62 -2.52
C ILE A 26 -1.03 -7.65 -3.36
N PRO A 27 -1.37 -7.83 -4.66
CA PRO A 27 -0.65 -8.74 -5.53
C PRO A 27 0.76 -8.23 -5.82
N LEU A 28 1.67 -9.16 -6.14
CA LEU A 28 3.06 -8.86 -6.52
C LEU A 28 3.25 -9.12 -8.02
N LEU A 29 3.68 -8.10 -8.76
CA LEU A 29 4.31 -8.30 -10.06
C LEU A 29 5.72 -8.84 -9.82
N ASP A 30 5.88 -10.15 -10.02
CA ASP A 30 7.16 -10.86 -9.83
C ASP A 30 8.11 -10.61 -11.02
N SER A 31 8.64 -9.39 -11.09
CA SER A 31 9.61 -8.96 -12.09
C SER A 31 10.39 -7.74 -11.57
N PRO A 32 11.73 -7.76 -11.58
CA PRO A 32 12.55 -6.61 -11.20
C PRO A 32 12.76 -5.60 -12.35
N LEU A 33 12.30 -5.94 -13.57
CA LEU A 33 12.48 -5.09 -14.75
C LEU A 33 11.59 -3.85 -14.70
N SER A 34 12.12 -2.73 -15.23
CA SER A 34 11.41 -1.45 -15.28
C SER A 34 10.10 -1.52 -16.08
N VAL A 35 9.09 -0.80 -15.60
CA VAL A 35 7.80 -0.61 -16.29
C VAL A 35 7.94 0.57 -17.27
N ASN A 36 8.60 0.34 -18.40
CA ASN A 36 8.88 1.37 -19.41
C ASN A 36 8.43 0.98 -20.83
N THR A 37 7.71 -0.12 -20.97
CA THR A 37 7.12 -0.58 -22.24
C THR A 37 5.64 -0.83 -22.07
N ARG A 38 4.87 -0.72 -23.17
CA ARG A 38 3.44 -1.04 -23.19
C ARG A 38 3.15 -2.46 -22.67
N PRO A 39 3.84 -3.52 -23.12
CA PRO A 39 3.60 -4.87 -22.59
C PRO A 39 3.84 -4.99 -21.09
N MET A 40 4.84 -4.30 -20.53
CA MET A 40 5.05 -4.33 -19.08
C MET A 40 3.95 -3.55 -18.34
N GLY A 41 3.48 -2.42 -18.89
CA GLY A 41 2.34 -1.68 -18.35
C GLY A 41 1.05 -2.52 -18.34
N GLU A 42 0.78 -3.27 -19.40
CA GLU A 42 -0.36 -4.20 -19.48
C GLU A 42 -0.26 -5.31 -18.42
N ARG A 43 0.95 -5.84 -18.17
CA ARG A 43 1.18 -6.79 -17.07
C ARG A 43 0.91 -6.18 -15.70
N VAL A 44 1.34 -4.94 -15.46
CA VAL A 44 1.03 -4.21 -14.22
C VAL A 44 -0.48 -4.07 -14.05
N ALA A 45 -1.20 -3.63 -15.08
CA ALA A 45 -2.64 -3.47 -15.05
C ALA A 45 -3.37 -4.81 -14.79
N ALA A 46 -2.93 -5.88 -15.47
CA ALA A 46 -3.49 -7.22 -15.25
C ALA A 46 -3.22 -7.75 -13.83
N THR A 47 -2.05 -7.46 -13.27
CA THR A 47 -1.69 -7.88 -11.90
C THR A 47 -2.42 -7.07 -10.84
N LEU A 48 -2.64 -5.78 -11.07
CA LEU A 48 -3.44 -4.90 -10.20
C LEU A 48 -4.87 -5.42 -10.05
N GLY A 49 -5.47 -5.92 -11.14
CA GLY A 49 -6.83 -6.44 -11.13
C GLY A 49 -7.85 -5.38 -10.66
N GLY A 50 -8.74 -5.78 -9.76
CA GLY A 50 -9.73 -4.86 -9.14
C GLY A 50 -9.26 -4.19 -7.85
N GLY A 51 -8.03 -4.43 -7.41
CA GLY A 51 -7.48 -3.88 -6.17
C GLY A 51 -6.91 -2.46 -6.34
N PRO A 52 -6.68 -1.74 -5.23
CA PRO A 52 -6.15 -0.37 -5.28
C PRO A 52 -4.63 -0.31 -5.42
N ALA A 53 -3.91 -1.43 -5.30
CA ALA A 53 -2.45 -1.43 -5.34
C ALA A 53 -1.88 -2.72 -5.92
N VAL A 54 -0.66 -2.62 -6.46
CA VAL A 54 0.19 -3.75 -6.84
C VAL A 54 1.62 -3.46 -6.41
N LEU A 55 2.28 -4.45 -5.82
CA LEU A 55 3.70 -4.39 -5.48
C LEU A 55 4.55 -4.76 -6.69
N LEU A 56 5.70 -4.11 -6.84
CA LEU A 56 6.69 -4.37 -7.88
C LEU A 56 7.96 -4.91 -7.22
N LYS A 57 8.39 -6.11 -7.61
CA LYS A 57 9.53 -6.79 -6.99
C LYS A 57 10.79 -5.94 -7.00
N SER A 58 11.34 -5.68 -5.83
CA SER A 58 12.55 -4.86 -5.63
C SER A 58 12.52 -3.47 -6.25
N HIS A 59 11.32 -2.94 -6.58
CA HIS A 59 11.16 -1.65 -7.26
C HIS A 59 10.28 -0.70 -6.43
N GLY A 60 9.08 -1.12 -6.03
CA GLY A 60 8.15 -0.26 -5.29
C GLY A 60 6.72 -0.74 -5.38
N ALA A 61 5.78 0.18 -5.56
CA ALA A 61 4.36 -0.11 -5.71
C ALA A 61 3.72 0.84 -6.73
N VAL A 62 2.62 0.40 -7.33
CA VAL A 62 1.67 1.24 -8.06
C VAL A 62 0.37 1.26 -7.26
N VAL A 63 -0.20 2.44 -7.09
CA VAL A 63 -1.45 2.66 -6.34
C VAL A 63 -2.41 3.47 -7.22
N VAL A 64 -3.69 3.13 -7.16
CA VAL A 64 -4.77 3.83 -7.85
C VAL A 64 -5.83 4.28 -6.84
N GLY A 65 -6.56 5.34 -7.18
CA GLY A 65 -7.71 5.86 -6.44
C GLY A 65 -8.67 6.56 -7.39
N SER A 66 -9.88 6.87 -6.94
CA SER A 66 -10.87 7.59 -7.75
C SER A 66 -10.46 9.03 -8.06
N ASP A 67 -9.62 9.61 -7.20
CA ASP A 67 -8.98 10.90 -7.40
C ASP A 67 -7.55 10.92 -6.84
N VAL A 68 -6.85 12.06 -6.99
CA VAL A 68 -5.47 12.24 -6.53
C VAL A 68 -5.35 12.19 -4.99
N VAL A 69 -6.40 12.60 -4.26
CA VAL A 69 -6.40 12.65 -2.79
C VAL A 69 -6.49 11.25 -2.22
N GLU A 70 -7.41 10.43 -2.74
CA GLU A 70 -7.55 9.03 -2.39
C GLU A 70 -6.29 8.24 -2.79
N CYS A 71 -5.81 8.40 -4.03
CA CYS A 71 -4.59 7.73 -4.51
C CYS A 71 -3.38 8.03 -3.61
N PHE A 72 -3.18 9.31 -3.25
CA PHE A 72 -2.12 9.73 -2.35
C PHE A 72 -2.28 9.13 -0.95
N ALA A 73 -3.49 9.17 -0.38
CA ALA A 73 -3.73 8.63 0.96
C ALA A 73 -3.47 7.12 1.02
N LEU A 74 -3.95 6.36 0.03
CA LEU A 74 -3.71 4.93 -0.08
C LEU A 74 -2.21 4.61 -0.24
N ALA A 75 -1.49 5.39 -1.04
CA ALA A 75 -0.03 5.24 -1.18
C ALA A 75 0.71 5.53 0.14
N ALA A 76 0.29 6.55 0.88
CA ALA A 76 0.85 6.85 2.20
C ALA A 76 0.58 5.72 3.21
N TYR A 77 -0.63 5.16 3.22
CA TYR A 77 -0.99 4.06 4.11
C TYR A 77 -0.23 2.78 3.80
N LEU A 78 -0.05 2.46 2.52
CA LEU A 78 0.76 1.32 2.08
C LEU A 78 2.18 1.42 2.63
N GLU A 79 2.81 2.58 2.51
CA GLU A 79 4.18 2.80 2.97
C GLU A 79 4.30 2.84 4.50
N GLU A 80 3.34 3.46 5.19
CA GLU A 80 3.29 3.50 6.65
C GLU A 80 3.08 2.11 7.26
N ASN A 81 2.20 1.29 6.66
CA ASN A 81 2.01 -0.09 7.07
C ASN A 81 3.28 -0.92 6.84
N ALA A 82 3.88 -0.81 5.65
CA ALA A 82 5.11 -1.55 5.35
C ALA A 82 6.27 -1.15 6.28
N TYR A 83 6.38 0.14 6.64
CA TYR A 83 7.33 0.62 7.65
C TYR A 83 7.10 -0.06 8.99
N ARG A 84 5.87 -0.04 9.50
CA ARG A 84 5.51 -0.66 10.78
C ARG A 84 5.73 -2.16 10.77
N GLN A 85 5.36 -2.84 9.69
CA GLN A 85 5.60 -4.28 9.52
C GLN A 85 7.09 -4.60 9.57
N TYR A 86 7.93 -3.84 8.84
CA TYR A 86 9.38 -4.01 8.82
C TYR A 86 10.02 -3.73 10.19
N MET A 87 9.61 -2.65 10.86
CA MET A 87 10.15 -2.27 12.16
C MET A 87 9.71 -3.21 13.27
N ALA A 88 8.47 -3.69 13.26
CA ALA A 88 7.99 -4.68 14.23
C ALA A 88 8.83 -5.97 14.18
N LYS A 89 9.21 -6.40 12.97
CA LYS A 89 10.10 -7.55 12.74
C LYS A 89 11.47 -7.45 13.41
N GLN A 90 11.91 -6.25 13.79
CA GLN A 90 13.18 -6.07 14.52
C GLN A 90 13.09 -6.50 15.99
N ILE A 91 11.87 -6.55 16.55
CA ILE A 91 11.62 -6.88 17.97
C ILE A 91 10.73 -8.12 18.15
N GLY A 92 10.10 -8.63 17.08
CA GLY A 92 9.26 -9.82 17.10
C GLY A 92 8.33 -9.93 15.88
N ASP A 93 7.34 -10.81 15.94
CA ASP A 93 6.32 -10.87 14.88
C ASP A 93 5.21 -9.84 15.13
N PRO A 94 4.82 -9.03 14.13
CA PRO A 94 3.71 -8.10 14.30
C PRO A 94 2.39 -8.86 14.46
N TYR A 95 1.48 -8.30 15.26
CA TYR A 95 0.08 -8.71 15.24
C TYR A 95 -0.53 -8.36 13.87
N VAL A 96 -0.80 -9.39 13.08
CA VAL A 96 -1.51 -9.25 11.81
C VAL A 96 -3.00 -9.31 12.11
N PHE A 97 -3.73 -8.29 11.68
CA PHE A 97 -5.17 -8.23 11.90
C PHE A 97 -5.88 -9.43 11.25
N SER A 98 -6.84 -9.98 11.97
CA SER A 98 -7.77 -10.98 11.46
C SER A 98 -8.58 -10.43 10.28
N GLU A 99 -9.13 -11.33 9.47
CA GLU A 99 -10.00 -10.95 8.34
C GLU A 99 -11.19 -10.09 8.80
N ALA A 100 -11.79 -10.42 9.95
CA ALA A 100 -12.91 -9.67 10.52
C ALA A 100 -12.51 -8.24 10.92
N GLU A 101 -11.35 -8.05 11.55
CA GLU A 101 -10.83 -6.72 11.88
C GLU A 101 -10.53 -5.91 10.61
N GLN A 102 -9.88 -6.53 9.62
CA GLN A 102 -9.58 -5.88 8.36
C GLN A 102 -10.85 -5.44 7.61
N GLN A 103 -11.88 -6.30 7.59
CA GLN A 103 -13.17 -5.98 7.00
C GLN A 103 -13.84 -4.79 7.72
N ALA A 104 -13.86 -4.81 9.06
CA ALA A 104 -14.40 -3.71 9.85
C ALA A 104 -13.66 -2.38 9.60
N PHE A 105 -12.34 -2.43 9.35
CA PHE A 105 -11.58 -1.24 8.96
C PHE A 105 -11.95 -0.75 7.56
N ARG A 106 -12.09 -1.65 6.57
CA ARG A 106 -12.50 -1.27 5.20
C ARG A 106 -13.87 -0.59 5.18
N GLU A 107 -14.83 -1.13 5.93
CA GLU A 107 -16.19 -0.57 6.02
C GLU A 107 -16.24 0.81 6.67
N ARG A 108 -15.39 1.06 7.66
CA ARG A 108 -15.45 2.29 8.48
C ARG A 108 -14.48 3.38 8.06
N LEU A 109 -13.32 3.01 7.53
CA LEU A 109 -12.22 3.94 7.27
C LEU A 109 -12.15 4.37 5.81
N TRP A 110 -12.75 3.64 4.86
CA TRP A 110 -12.80 4.04 3.45
C TRP A 110 -13.78 5.20 3.23
N THR A 111 -13.37 6.41 3.64
CA THR A 111 -14.22 7.59 3.58
C THR A 111 -13.46 8.77 2.98
N PRO A 112 -14.12 9.63 2.16
CA PRO A 112 -13.49 10.81 1.59
C PRO A 112 -12.89 11.75 2.64
N ASN A 113 -13.53 11.85 3.81
CA ASN A 113 -13.06 12.72 4.89
C ASN A 113 -11.73 12.22 5.50
N LEU A 114 -11.56 10.90 5.65
CA LEU A 114 -10.30 10.34 6.13
C LEU A 114 -9.17 10.57 5.12
N PHE A 115 -9.43 10.36 3.82
CA PHE A 115 -8.43 10.62 2.79
C PHE A 115 -8.02 12.09 2.74
N ARG A 116 -8.99 13.00 2.84
CA ARG A 116 -8.73 14.45 2.91
C ARG A 116 -7.89 14.83 4.13
N LYS A 117 -8.21 14.27 5.30
CA LYS A 117 -7.41 14.50 6.53
C LYS A 117 -5.95 14.09 6.35
N THR A 118 -5.70 12.95 5.70
CA THR A 118 -4.34 12.50 5.39
C THR A 118 -3.65 13.42 4.40
N TRP A 119 -4.33 13.82 3.32
CA TRP A 119 -3.80 14.78 2.37
C TRP A 119 -3.42 16.11 3.04
N ASP A 120 -4.32 16.70 3.82
CA ASP A 120 -4.09 17.97 4.50
C ASP A 120 -2.93 17.88 5.50
N HIS A 121 -2.80 16.74 6.20
CA HIS A 121 -1.66 16.48 7.07
C HIS A 121 -0.32 16.55 6.31
N TYR A 122 -0.18 15.83 5.20
CA TYR A 122 1.06 15.85 4.43
C TYR A 122 1.28 17.19 3.73
N ARG A 123 0.22 17.80 3.20
CA ARG A 123 0.27 19.14 2.58
C ARG A 123 0.76 20.19 3.56
N SER A 124 0.32 20.16 4.83
CA SER A 124 0.75 21.12 5.86
C SER A 124 2.25 21.07 6.18
N ARG A 125 2.94 19.98 5.82
CA ARG A 125 4.38 19.80 6.04
C ARG A 125 5.24 20.25 4.86
N LEU A 126 4.63 20.58 3.72
CA LEU A 126 5.34 21.17 2.61
C LEU A 126 5.67 22.61 3.00
N LYS A 127 6.97 22.90 3.16
CA LYS A 127 7.44 24.27 3.35
C LYS A 127 7.18 25.03 2.05
N THR A 128 6.34 26.05 2.11
CA THR A 128 6.18 27.05 1.05
C THR A 128 7.37 27.99 1.01
#